data_AF-H0SV79-F1
#
_entry.id   AF-H0SV79-F1
#
_cell.length_a   1.000
_cell.length_b   1.000
_cell.length_c   1.000
_cell.angle_alpha   90.00
_cell.angle_beta   90.00
_cell.angle_gamma   90.00
#
_symmetry.space_group_name_H-M   'P 1'
#
loop_
_entity.id
_entity.type
_entity.pdbx_description
1 polymer ?
#
loop_
_entity_poly.entity_id
_entity_poly.type
_entity_poly.pdbx_seq_one_letter_code
_entity_poly.pdbx_strand_id
1 'polypeptide(L)'
;MARWGTGSEPGGEWQRAMTIAWLARIGREHDDLPVLFEGQMRIAFIAEGLEAAGIAEARIILVHCDDATRTHRLCHERNQPDLANPDMMNWARYLREEAEASGSEVLDTSKMSIEDSVEYICRSLGIERSGA
;
A
#
# COMPACT_ATOMS: atom_id res chain seq x y z
N MET A 1 14.74 15.18 3.54
CA MET A 1 13.77 14.11 3.21
C MET A 1 14.17 13.54 1.87
N ALA A 2 14.37 12.23 1.77
CA ALA A 2 14.71 11.58 0.50
C ALA A 2 13.57 11.85 -0.50
N ARG A 3 13.89 12.43 -1.66
CA ARG A 3 12.97 12.51 -2.80
C ARG A 3 13.09 11.18 -3.54
N TRP A 4 12.02 10.40 -3.55
CA TRP A 4 11.90 9.24 -4.45
C TRP A 4 11.05 9.61 -5.66
N GLY A 5 11.64 9.39 -6.83
CA GLY A 5 11.01 9.49 -8.13
C GLY A 5 11.09 10.85 -8.81
N THR A 6 11.52 10.85 -10.07
CA THR A 6 11.13 11.84 -11.10
C THR A 6 10.42 11.12 -12.26
N GLY A 7 9.44 11.76 -12.91
CA GLY A 7 8.74 11.18 -14.06
C GLY A 7 8.03 9.85 -13.77
N SER A 8 8.55 8.75 -14.31
CA SER A 8 7.98 7.38 -14.24
C SER A 8 8.59 6.47 -13.18
N GLU A 9 9.54 6.97 -12.38
CA GLU A 9 10.14 6.22 -11.28
C GLU A 9 9.11 5.96 -10.14
N PRO A 10 9.33 4.95 -9.27
CA PRO A 10 8.52 4.76 -8.08
C PRO A 10 8.46 6.05 -7.24
N GLY A 11 7.25 6.55 -6.97
CA GLY A 11 7.07 7.84 -6.29
C GLY A 11 7.05 9.08 -7.18
N GLY A 12 7.14 8.93 -8.50
CA GLY A 12 7.15 10.03 -9.48
C GLY A 12 5.77 10.62 -9.84
N GLU A 13 5.77 11.55 -10.79
CA GLU A 13 4.61 12.33 -11.22
C GLU A 13 3.49 11.48 -11.80
N TRP A 14 3.83 10.44 -12.56
CA TRP A 14 2.82 9.54 -13.11
C TRP A 14 2.06 8.80 -12.00
N GLN A 15 2.77 8.29 -10.99
CA GLN A 15 2.16 7.60 -9.86
C GLN A 15 1.23 8.55 -9.09
N ARG A 16 1.65 9.81 -8.89
CA ARG A 16 0.80 10.84 -8.30
C ARG A 16 -0.46 11.10 -9.12
N ALA A 17 -0.31 11.37 -10.41
CA ALA A 17 -1.42 11.69 -11.30
C ALA A 17 -2.45 10.55 -11.36
N MET A 18 -1.98 9.30 -11.48
CA MET A 18 -2.85 8.14 -11.52
C MET A 18 -3.52 7.86 -10.17
N THR A 19 -2.79 8.00 -9.05
CA THR A 19 -3.36 7.89 -7.71
C THR A 19 -4.56 8.82 -7.53
N ILE A 20 -4.39 10.09 -7.88
CA ILE A 20 -5.46 11.09 -7.78
C ILE A 20 -6.61 10.75 -8.72
N ALA A 21 -6.31 10.37 -9.97
CA ALA A 21 -7.34 10.01 -10.94
C ALA A 21 -8.17 8.79 -10.49
N TRP A 22 -7.53 7.77 -9.91
CA TRP A 22 -8.19 6.58 -9.39
C TRP A 22 -9.05 6.87 -8.16
N LEU A 23 -8.54 7.66 -7.20
CA LEU A 23 -9.34 8.05 -6.03
C LEU A 23 -10.52 8.95 -6.40
N ALA A 24 -10.34 9.87 -7.34
CA ALA A 24 -11.43 10.66 -7.88
C ALA A 24 -12.47 9.79 -8.60
N ARG A 25 -12.06 8.69 -9.22
CA ARG A 25 -12.97 7.72 -9.83
C ARG A 25 -13.75 6.96 -8.76
N ILE A 26 -13.06 6.46 -7.73
CA ILE A 26 -13.67 5.74 -6.60
C ILE A 26 -14.73 6.62 -5.93
N GLY A 27 -14.41 7.86 -5.57
CA GLY A 27 -15.36 8.77 -4.92
C GLY A 27 -16.58 9.15 -5.76
N ARG A 28 -16.55 8.93 -7.08
CA ARG A 28 -17.71 9.17 -7.96
C ARG A 28 -18.52 7.92 -8.28
N GLU A 29 -17.86 6.77 -8.39
CA GLU A 29 -18.47 5.53 -8.88
C GLU A 29 -18.88 4.58 -7.75
N HIS A 30 -18.35 4.79 -6.53
CA HIS A 30 -18.48 3.86 -5.40
C HIS A 30 -18.66 4.60 -4.06
N ASP A 31 -19.41 5.70 -4.03
CA ASP A 31 -19.66 6.48 -2.80
C ASP A 31 -20.59 5.76 -1.80
N ASP A 32 -21.22 4.66 -2.22
CA ASP A 32 -22.18 3.86 -1.46
C ASP A 32 -21.64 2.49 -1.03
N LEU A 33 -20.38 2.15 -1.37
CA LEU A 33 -19.81 0.82 -1.12
C LEU A 33 -18.44 0.90 -0.41
N PRO A 34 -18.13 -0.04 0.49
CA PRO A 34 -16.76 -0.23 0.96
C PRO A 34 -15.84 -0.62 -0.20
N VAL A 35 -14.75 0.13 -0.41
CA VAL A 35 -13.77 -0.14 -1.47
C VAL A 35 -12.42 -0.54 -0.87
N LEU A 36 -11.92 -1.70 -1.29
CA LEU A 36 -10.51 -2.06 -1.10
C LEU A 36 -9.73 -1.63 -2.34
N PHE A 37 -8.86 -0.64 -2.17
CA PHE A 37 -7.99 -0.16 -3.23
C PHE A 37 -6.55 -0.60 -2.95
N GLU A 38 -5.98 -1.43 -3.83
CA GLU A 38 -4.65 -2.01 -3.69
C GLU A 38 -3.72 -1.48 -4.79
N GLY A 39 -2.49 -1.17 -4.39
CA GLY A 39 -1.44 -0.75 -5.31
C GLY A 39 -0.18 -0.28 -4.58
N GLN A 40 0.90 -0.13 -5.36
CA GLN A 40 2.16 0.43 -4.87
C GLN A 40 2.18 1.93 -5.17
N MET A 41 1.92 2.75 -4.15
CA MET A 41 1.82 4.21 -4.24
C MET A 41 2.45 4.88 -3.03
N ARG A 42 2.82 6.17 -3.15
CA ARG A 42 3.15 6.98 -1.97
C ARG A 42 1.89 7.31 -1.18
N ILE A 43 1.99 7.19 0.14
CA ILE A 43 0.95 7.55 1.11
C ILE A 43 0.61 9.04 1.00
N ALA A 44 1.59 9.89 0.75
CA ALA A 44 1.39 11.31 0.50
C ALA A 44 0.47 11.58 -0.71
N PHE A 45 0.57 10.76 -1.77
CA PHE A 45 -0.30 10.90 -2.94
C PHE A 45 -1.69 10.35 -2.68
N ILE A 46 -1.80 9.29 -1.86
CA ILE A 46 -3.09 8.77 -1.41
C ILE A 46 -3.82 9.84 -0.60
N ALA A 47 -3.15 10.46 0.38
CA ALA A 47 -3.72 11.54 1.19
C ALA A 47 -4.23 12.70 0.34
N GLU A 48 -3.42 13.14 -0.63
CA GLU A 48 -3.83 14.19 -1.58
C GLU A 48 -5.05 13.79 -2.41
N GLY A 49 -5.06 12.57 -2.95
CA GLY A 49 -6.18 12.08 -3.76
C GLY A 49 -7.47 11.90 -2.97
N LEU A 50 -7.39 11.49 -1.69
CA LEU A 50 -8.53 11.38 -0.79
C LEU A 50 -9.15 12.76 -0.52
N GLU A 51 -8.31 13.76 -0.21
CA GLU A 51 -8.75 15.14 -0.01
C GLU A 51 -9.40 15.70 -1.29
N ALA A 52 -8.76 15.53 -2.44
CA ALA A 52 -9.27 16.01 -3.73
C ALA A 52 -10.59 15.32 -4.15
N ALA A 53 -10.80 14.07 -3.75
CA ALA A 53 -12.02 13.31 -4.03
C ALA A 53 -13.12 13.53 -2.98
N GLY A 54 -12.85 14.25 -1.88
CA GLY A 54 -13.81 14.43 -0.78
C GLY A 54 -14.09 13.16 0.02
N ILE A 55 -13.18 12.18 -0.01
CA ILE A 55 -13.35 10.91 0.71
C ILE A 55 -12.84 11.09 2.14
N ALA A 56 -13.77 11.29 3.08
CA ALA A 56 -13.43 11.52 4.49
C ALA A 56 -13.19 10.23 5.28
N GLU A 57 -13.84 9.13 4.88
CA GLU A 57 -13.76 7.83 5.56
C GLU A 57 -12.85 6.87 4.80
N ALA A 58 -11.55 6.94 5.08
CA ALA A 58 -10.56 6.03 4.50
C ALA A 58 -9.53 5.58 5.54
N ARG A 59 -9.02 4.36 5.35
CA ARG A 59 -7.88 3.82 6.11
C ARG A 59 -6.75 3.50 5.15
N ILE A 60 -5.54 3.89 5.52
CA ILE A 60 -4.32 3.57 4.77
C ILE A 60 -3.55 2.54 5.59
N ILE A 61 -3.34 1.37 4.99
CA ILE A 61 -2.60 0.25 5.60
C ILE A 61 -1.43 -0.09 4.69
N LEU A 62 -0.21 0.08 5.19
CA LEU A 62 1.00 -0.40 4.53
C LEU A 62 1.21 -1.88 4.84
N VAL A 63 1.04 -2.74 3.84
CA VAL A 63 1.45 -4.14 3.93
C VAL A 63 2.97 -4.21 3.83
N HIS A 64 3.63 -4.62 4.91
CA HIS A 64 5.08 -4.60 5.04
C HIS A 64 5.64 -5.97 5.44
N CYS A 65 6.94 -6.17 5.22
CA CYS A 65 7.73 -7.24 5.79
C CYS A 65 9.20 -6.80 5.89
N ASP A 66 10.01 -7.49 6.68
CA ASP A 66 11.44 -7.26 6.73
C ASP A 66 12.16 -7.65 5.42
N ASP A 67 13.38 -7.18 5.24
CA ASP A 67 14.17 -7.38 4.01
C ASP A 67 14.50 -8.86 3.76
N ALA A 68 14.69 -9.64 4.82
CA ALA A 68 14.99 -11.07 4.72
C ALA A 68 13.78 -11.85 4.19
N THR A 69 12.61 -11.58 4.75
CA THR A 69 11.31 -12.13 4.34
C THR A 69 10.99 -11.70 2.91
N ARG A 70 11.16 -10.41 2.59
CA ARG A 70 10.94 -9.90 1.22
C ARG A 70 11.82 -10.62 0.21
N THR A 71 13.11 -10.74 0.51
CA THR A 71 14.08 -11.42 -0.37
C THR A 71 13.70 -12.88 -0.56
N HIS A 72 13.36 -13.59 0.53
CA HIS A 72 12.94 -14.99 0.46
C HIS A 72 11.71 -15.16 -0.43
N ARG A 73 10.66 -14.37 -0.18
CA ARG A 73 9.41 -14.41 -0.97
C ARG A 73 9.65 -14.12 -2.44
N LEU A 74 10.48 -13.11 -2.76
CA LEU A 74 10.80 -12.75 -4.14
C LEU A 74 11.61 -13.84 -4.84
N CYS A 75 12.67 -14.36 -4.22
CA CYS A 75 13.57 -15.31 -4.86
C CYS A 75 13.00 -16.74 -4.93
N HIS A 76 12.23 -17.17 -3.93
CA HIS A 76 11.88 -18.59 -3.77
C HIS A 76 10.39 -18.88 -3.90
N GLU A 77 9.51 -17.95 -3.51
CA GLU A 77 8.05 -18.19 -3.55
C GLU A 77 7.41 -17.61 -4.82
N ARG A 78 7.89 -16.44 -5.27
CA ARG A 78 7.33 -15.69 -6.41
C ARG A 78 8.14 -15.81 -7.69
N ASN A 79 9.36 -16.36 -7.62
CA ASN A 79 10.28 -16.48 -8.75
C ASN A 79 10.54 -15.12 -9.47
N GLN A 80 10.77 -14.07 -8.68
CA GLN A 80 11.07 -12.70 -9.11
C GLN A 80 12.37 -12.18 -8.45
N PRO A 81 13.51 -12.88 -8.62
CA PRO A 81 14.76 -12.51 -7.94
C PRO A 81 15.31 -11.15 -8.36
N ASP A 82 14.99 -10.67 -9.57
CA ASP A 82 15.43 -9.36 -10.06
C ASP A 82 14.88 -8.20 -9.22
N LEU A 83 13.78 -8.41 -8.50
CA LEU A 83 13.21 -7.45 -7.57
C LEU A 83 13.88 -7.48 -6.19
N ALA A 84 14.67 -8.50 -5.86
CA ALA A 84 15.38 -8.61 -4.57
C ALA A 84 16.69 -7.81 -4.60
N ASN A 85 16.57 -6.51 -4.90
CA ASN A 85 17.70 -5.61 -5.08
C ASN A 85 17.65 -4.44 -4.07
N PRO A 86 18.75 -3.69 -3.91
CA PRO A 86 18.80 -2.57 -2.96
C PRO A 86 17.74 -1.50 -3.21
N ASP A 87 17.37 -1.21 -4.45
CA ASP A 87 16.38 -0.19 -4.78
C ASP A 87 14.99 -0.57 -4.25
N MET A 88 14.60 -1.84 -4.38
CA MET A 88 13.35 -2.36 -3.81
C MET A 88 13.35 -2.27 -2.27
N MET A 89 14.45 -2.62 -1.61
CA MET A 89 14.56 -2.54 -0.15
C MET A 89 14.51 -1.09 0.33
N ASN A 90 15.18 -0.19 -0.39
CA ASN A 90 15.17 1.24 -0.10
C ASN A 90 13.78 1.85 -0.31
N TRP A 91 13.08 1.44 -1.37
CA TRP A 91 11.71 1.85 -1.63
C TRP A 91 10.76 1.38 -0.52
N ALA A 92 10.88 0.12 -0.08
CA ALA A 92 10.06 -0.41 1.00
C ALA A 92 10.32 0.30 2.34
N ARG A 93 11.59 0.62 2.64
CA ARG A 93 11.97 1.42 3.81
C ARG A 93 11.38 2.82 3.75
N TYR A 94 11.46 3.45 2.58
CA TYR A 94 10.89 4.77 2.36
C TYR A 94 9.37 4.79 2.61
N LEU A 95 8.62 3.82 2.06
CA LEU A 95 7.18 3.74 2.31
C LEU A 95 6.86 3.50 3.78
N ARG A 96 7.69 2.72 4.49
CA ARG A 96 7.55 2.53 5.93
C ARG A 96 7.74 3.83 6.72
N GLU A 97 8.80 4.58 6.41
CA GLU A 97 9.04 5.90 7.02
C GLU A 97 7.88 6.86 6.73
N GLU A 98 7.33 6.83 5.52
CA GLU A 98 6.18 7.66 5.15
C GLU A 98 4.92 7.27 5.93
N ALA A 99 4.68 5.97 6.15
CA ALA A 99 3.56 5.47 6.95
C ALA A 99 3.68 5.89 8.42
N GLU A 100 4.87 5.74 9.00
CA GLU A 100 5.13 6.15 10.38
C GLU A 100 4.96 7.67 10.54
N ALA A 101 5.42 8.46 9.58
CA ALA A 101 5.29 9.92 9.60
C ALA A 101 3.84 10.42 9.44
N SER A 102 3.01 9.72 8.65
CA SER A 102 1.59 10.05 8.46
C SER A 102 0.67 9.46 9.54
N GLY A 103 1.20 8.62 10.44
CA GLY A 103 0.40 7.84 11.37
C GLY A 103 -0.46 6.77 10.68
N SER A 104 -0.12 6.39 9.45
CA SER A 104 -0.77 5.30 8.74
C SER A 104 -0.39 3.96 9.35
N GLU A 105 -1.29 2.99 9.21
CA GLU A 105 -1.13 1.68 9.82
C GLU A 105 -0.08 0.86 9.07
N VAL A 106 0.70 0.05 9.79
CA VAL A 106 1.67 -0.88 9.20
C VAL A 106 1.31 -2.31 9.60
N LEU A 107 0.89 -3.11 8.63
CA LEU A 107 0.66 -4.54 8.79
C LEU A 107 1.96 -5.29 8.50
N ASP A 108 2.66 -5.72 9.56
CA ASP A 108 3.90 -6.48 9.44
C ASP A 108 3.62 -7.98 9.21
N THR A 109 3.79 -8.39 7.95
CA THR A 109 3.54 -9.76 7.48
C THR A 109 4.78 -10.66 7.59
N SER A 110 5.87 -10.22 8.22
CA SER A 110 7.12 -11.00 8.30
C SER A 110 6.93 -12.34 9.01
N LYS A 111 6.00 -12.38 9.98
CA LYS A 111 5.69 -13.57 10.79
C LYS A 111 4.21 -13.97 10.74
N MET A 112 3.42 -13.32 9.90
CA MET A 112 2.00 -13.63 9.74
C MET A 112 1.82 -14.62 8.58
N SER A 113 0.87 -15.54 8.75
CA SER A 113 0.36 -16.32 7.63
C SER A 113 -0.41 -15.42 6.65
N ILE A 114 -0.66 -15.92 5.45
CA ILE A 114 -1.51 -15.21 4.48
C ILE A 114 -2.93 -15.12 5.04
N GLU A 115 -3.41 -16.18 5.68
CA GLU A 115 -4.74 -16.29 6.27
C GLU A 115 -4.95 -15.22 7.34
N ASP A 116 -4.01 -15.09 8.29
CA ASP A 116 -4.07 -14.06 9.34
C ASP A 116 -4.02 -12.65 8.75
N SER A 117 -3.21 -12.46 7.70
CA SER A 117 -3.09 -11.17 7.01
C SER A 117 -4.41 -10.80 6.32
N VAL A 118 -5.09 -11.77 5.69
CA VAL A 118 -6.39 -11.56 5.05
C VAL A 118 -7.47 -11.30 6.09
N GLU A 119 -7.51 -12.06 7.18
CA GLU A 119 -8.47 -11.84 8.28
C GLU A 119 -8.33 -10.43 8.85
N TYR A 120 -7.09 -9.97 9.04
CA TYR A 120 -6.80 -8.62 9.48
C TYR A 120 -7.42 -7.55 8.55
N ILE A 121 -7.20 -7.68 7.24
CA ILE A 121 -7.74 -6.74 6.24
C ILE A 121 -9.27 -6.80 6.20
N CYS A 122 -9.88 -8.00 6.22
CA CYS A 122 -11.34 -8.15 6.26
C CYS A 122 -11.94 -7.44 7.49
N ARG A 123 -11.35 -7.62 8.66
CA ARG A 123 -11.78 -6.94 9.88
C ARG A 123 -11.65 -5.42 9.75
N SER A 124 -10.61 -4.91 9.10
CA SER A 124 -10.44 -3.47 8.87
C SER A 124 -11.54 -2.87 7.97
N LEU A 125 -12.11 -3.67 7.08
CA LEU A 125 -13.22 -3.32 6.19
C LEU A 125 -14.61 -3.56 6.82
N GLY A 126 -14.68 -4.05 8.07
CA GLY A 126 -15.94 -4.42 8.71
C GLY A 126 -16.60 -5.68 8.12
N ILE A 127 -15.82 -6.51 7.43
CA ILE A 127 -16.28 -7.78 6.86
C ILE A 127 -16.03 -8.88 7.91
N GLU A 128 -17.09 -9.45 8.46
CA GLU A 128 -16.99 -10.67 9.26
C GLU A 128 -16.79 -11.86 8.32
N ARG A 129 -15.66 -12.56 8.43
CA ARG A 129 -15.47 -13.84 7.75
C ARG A 129 -16.20 -14.91 8.55
N SER A 130 -17.31 -15.42 8.02
CA SER A 130 -17.89 -16.67 8.51
C SER A 130 -16.82 -17.76 8.41
N GLY A 131 -16.43 -18.34 9.54
CA GLY A 131 -15.45 -19.42 9.60
C GLY A 131 -15.82 -20.55 8.64
N ALA A 132 -14.82 -21.03 7.89
CA ALA A 132 -14.90 -22.26 7.12
C ALA A 132 -14.75 -23.48 8.05
#